data_AF-A0A383BB41-F1
#
_entry.id   AF-A0A383BB41-F1
#
_cell.length_a   1.000
_cell.length_b   1.000
_cell.length_c   1.000
_cell.angle_alpha   90.00
_cell.angle_beta   90.00
_cell.angle_gamma   90.00
#
_symmetry.space_group_name_H-M   'P 1'
#
loop_
_entity.id
_entity.type
_entity.pdbx_description
1 polymer ?
#
loop_
_entity_poly.entity_id
_entity_poly.type
_entity_poly.pdbx_seq_one_letter_code
_entity_poly.pdbx_strand_id
1 'polypeptide(L)'
;MAQVIKLKRSAVVGKTPVTSSLELGELAVNTADGKIYLHRSGSSDDTIQSVLTTDATITGSLKLSGSQHISGSVEVMDNINFEGDISGSLGSTSSFDRVISLNTASIGYLIATGSNFAVFDAETGSFASGSDLHAILAESSSYLVNADTSSLGKVTLTSDITGSITSTGSFGKIL
;
A
#
# COMPACT_ATOMS: atom_id res chain seq x y z
N MET A 1 47.12 16.69 20.43
CA MET A 1 47.62 17.22 19.13
C MET A 1 46.50 18.06 18.54
N ALA A 2 46.75 19.32 18.18
CA ALA A 2 45.74 20.16 17.54
C ALA A 2 45.86 19.99 16.02
N GLN A 3 44.83 19.43 15.37
CA GLN A 3 44.72 19.48 13.92
C GLN A 3 44.24 20.87 13.52
N VAL A 4 44.96 21.53 12.62
CA VAL A 4 44.54 22.79 11.99
C VAL A 4 43.95 22.44 10.63
N ILE A 5 42.62 22.43 10.52
CA ILE A 5 41.94 22.31 9.22
C ILE A 5 41.96 23.70 8.57
N LYS A 6 42.71 23.88 7.48
CA LYS A 6 42.70 25.11 6.70
C LYS A 6 41.49 25.11 5.76
N LEU A 7 40.42 25.79 6.14
CA LEU A 7 39.25 25.98 5.30
C LEU A 7 39.60 26.88 4.11
N LYS A 8 39.54 26.36 2.87
CA LYS A 8 39.69 27.19 1.67
C LYS A 8 38.32 27.71 1.22
N ARG A 9 38.23 29.00 0.89
CA ARG A 9 36.96 29.65 0.53
C ARG A 9 37.03 30.26 -0.87
N SER A 10 35.94 30.16 -1.62
CA SER A 10 35.72 30.84 -2.89
C SER A 10 34.37 31.54 -2.89
N ALA A 11 34.32 32.73 -3.50
CA ALA A 11 33.08 33.46 -3.78
C ALA A 11 32.78 33.53 -5.30
N VAL A 12 33.51 32.75 -6.11
CA VAL A 12 33.32 32.69 -7.57
C VAL A 12 32.28 31.61 -7.88
N VAL A 13 31.21 31.96 -8.58
CA VAL A 13 30.13 31.03 -9.01
C VAL A 13 30.69 29.88 -9.84
N GLY A 14 30.21 28.67 -9.57
CA GLY A 14 30.61 27.44 -10.26
C GLY A 14 32.04 26.96 -9.98
N LYS A 15 32.79 27.65 -9.10
CA LYS A 15 34.18 27.28 -8.82
C LYS A 15 34.24 26.06 -7.91
N THR A 16 34.71 24.96 -8.47
CA THR A 16 35.05 23.72 -7.74
C THR A 16 36.57 23.63 -7.52
N PRO A 17 37.04 23.25 -6.31
CA PRO A 17 38.44 22.94 -6.07
C PRO A 17 38.90 21.75 -6.93
N VAL A 18 40.19 21.68 -7.24
CA VAL A 18 40.83 20.47 -7.79
C VAL A 18 41.65 19.79 -6.71
N THR A 19 42.08 18.55 -6.93
CA THR A 19 42.85 17.75 -5.95
C THR A 19 44.18 18.40 -5.54
N SER A 20 44.81 19.18 -6.42
CA SER A 20 46.00 19.99 -6.06
C SER A 20 45.68 21.22 -5.23
N SER A 21 44.40 21.59 -5.12
CA SER A 21 43.94 22.76 -4.35
C SER A 21 43.60 22.43 -2.91
N LEU A 22 43.57 21.17 -2.47
CA LEU A 22 43.25 20.76 -1.10
C LEU A 22 44.14 19.59 -0.71
N GLU A 23 44.59 19.53 0.54
CA GLU A 23 45.21 18.31 1.07
C GLU A 23 44.13 17.28 1.43
N LEU A 24 44.50 16.00 1.52
CA LEU A 24 43.56 14.93 1.91
C LEU A 24 42.90 15.24 3.26
N GLY A 25 41.56 15.16 3.30
CA GLY A 25 40.77 15.49 4.49
C GLY A 25 40.49 16.98 4.71
N GLU A 26 41.04 17.88 3.89
CA GLU A 26 40.68 19.30 3.95
C GLU A 26 39.29 19.58 3.35
N LEU A 27 38.65 20.63 3.89
CA LEU A 27 37.38 21.14 3.41
C LEU A 27 37.55 22.45 2.66
N ALA A 28 36.75 22.62 1.60
CA ALA A 28 36.55 23.91 0.95
C ALA A 28 35.08 24.30 0.92
N VAL A 29 34.83 25.60 0.91
CA VAL A 29 33.48 26.17 0.83
C VAL A 29 33.41 27.14 -0.34
N ASN A 30 32.41 26.94 -1.21
CA ASN A 30 32.01 27.95 -2.16
C ASN A 30 30.77 28.67 -1.61
N THR A 31 30.96 29.93 -1.21
CA THR A 31 29.88 30.73 -0.61
C THR A 31 28.92 31.32 -1.64
N ALA A 32 29.29 31.34 -2.93
CA ALA A 32 28.37 31.75 -3.99
C ALA A 32 27.41 30.61 -4.37
N ASP A 33 27.89 29.36 -4.35
CA ASP A 33 27.10 28.18 -4.75
C ASP A 33 26.50 27.40 -3.57
N GLY A 34 26.79 27.77 -2.31
CA GLY A 34 26.30 27.04 -1.12
C GLY A 34 26.87 25.62 -0.98
N LYS A 35 28.03 25.34 -1.59
CA LYS A 35 28.64 24.00 -1.65
C LYS A 35 29.80 23.85 -0.68
N ILE A 36 29.81 22.72 0.05
CA ILE A 36 30.97 22.23 0.79
C ILE A 36 31.61 21.08 0.02
N TYR A 37 32.95 21.11 -0.08
CA TYR A 37 33.75 20.10 -0.75
C TYR A 37 34.74 19.44 0.21
N LEU A 38 34.95 18.13 0.06
CA LEU A 38 35.96 17.34 0.77
C LEU A 38 36.95 16.74 -0.23
N HIS A 39 38.24 16.85 0.04
CA HIS A 39 39.23 16.03 -0.65
C HIS A 39 39.23 14.63 -0.05
N ARG A 40 38.62 13.69 -0.78
CA ARG A 40 38.42 12.31 -0.36
C ARG A 40 39.46 11.42 -1.03
N SER A 41 40.12 10.57 -0.26
CA SER A 41 40.94 9.52 -0.84
C SER A 41 40.09 8.46 -1.55
N GLY A 42 40.61 7.91 -2.64
CA GLY A 42 40.00 6.82 -3.40
C GLY A 42 40.95 5.64 -3.58
N SER A 43 40.42 4.49 -4.01
CA SER A 43 41.23 3.28 -4.21
C SER A 43 42.20 3.35 -5.41
N SER A 44 42.01 4.31 -6.31
CA SER A 44 42.84 4.50 -7.50
C SER A 44 43.40 5.92 -7.55
N ASP A 45 42.51 6.93 -7.41
CA ASP A 45 42.88 8.33 -7.34
C ASP A 45 42.05 9.06 -6.28
N ASP A 46 42.61 10.13 -5.72
CA ASP A 46 41.89 11.02 -4.84
C ASP A 46 40.90 11.91 -5.63
N THR A 47 39.82 12.34 -5.00
CA THR A 47 38.75 13.09 -5.66
C THR A 47 38.19 14.21 -4.77
N ILE A 48 37.69 15.28 -5.39
CA ILE A 48 36.92 16.31 -4.68
C ILE A 48 35.44 15.92 -4.71
N GLN A 49 34.81 15.79 -3.55
CA GLN A 49 33.41 15.42 -3.40
C GLN A 49 32.60 16.57 -2.83
N SER A 50 31.41 16.84 -3.37
CA SER A 50 30.46 17.77 -2.75
C SER A 50 29.67 17.04 -1.66
N VAL A 51 29.65 17.58 -0.44
CA VAL A 51 29.10 16.89 0.75
C VAL A 51 27.86 17.60 1.33
N LEU A 52 27.70 18.89 1.06
CA LEU A 52 26.48 19.65 1.35
C LEU A 52 26.29 20.65 0.23
N THR A 53 25.07 20.74 -0.30
CA THR A 53 24.68 21.77 -1.25
C THR A 53 23.34 22.36 -0.82
N THR A 54 23.25 23.68 -0.79
CA THR A 54 21.97 24.40 -0.77
C THR A 54 21.65 24.83 -2.19
N ASP A 55 20.38 24.79 -2.59
CA ASP A 55 19.91 25.30 -3.89
C ASP A 55 20.60 24.73 -5.15
N ALA A 56 21.16 23.52 -5.08
CA ALA A 56 21.76 22.85 -6.25
C ALA A 56 21.16 21.47 -6.53
N THR A 57 20.96 21.17 -7.81
CA THR A 57 20.51 19.87 -8.29
C THR A 57 21.62 18.82 -8.18
N ILE A 58 21.34 17.71 -7.51
CA ILE A 58 22.18 16.51 -7.55
C ILE A 58 21.73 15.65 -8.73
N THR A 59 22.57 15.50 -9.75
CA THR A 59 22.27 14.72 -10.97
C THR A 59 22.67 13.25 -10.86
N GLY A 60 23.25 12.84 -9.73
CA GLY A 60 23.63 11.45 -9.43
C GLY A 60 22.84 10.90 -8.24
N SER A 61 23.29 9.77 -7.70
CA SER A 61 22.67 9.17 -6.53
C SER A 61 23.08 9.90 -5.24
N LEU A 62 22.10 10.20 -4.40
CA LEU A 62 22.32 10.62 -3.01
C LEU A 62 22.00 9.43 -2.10
N LYS A 63 23.01 8.94 -1.37
CA LYS A 63 22.83 7.87 -0.36
C LYS A 63 22.96 8.46 1.03
N LEU A 64 21.89 8.41 1.81
CA LEU A 64 21.86 8.82 3.22
C LEU A 64 21.61 7.57 4.06
N SER A 65 22.50 7.29 5.02
CA SER A 65 22.38 6.15 5.92
C SER A 65 21.87 6.58 7.29
N GLY A 66 21.12 5.70 7.95
CA GLY A 66 20.48 6.00 9.24
C GLY A 66 19.21 6.84 9.08
N SER A 67 18.61 7.22 10.21
CA SER A 67 17.34 7.94 10.23
C SER A 67 17.46 9.31 9.56
N GLN A 68 16.51 9.62 8.68
CA GLN A 68 16.38 10.93 8.06
C GLN A 68 15.07 11.57 8.53
N HIS A 69 15.11 12.85 8.86
CA HIS A 69 13.93 13.63 9.23
C HIS A 69 13.68 14.69 8.15
N ILE A 70 12.53 14.61 7.48
CA ILE A 70 12.13 15.55 6.43
C ILE A 70 10.84 16.22 6.91
N SER A 71 10.90 17.51 7.20
CA SER A 71 9.77 18.28 7.73
C SER A 71 8.87 18.89 6.65
N GLY A 72 9.17 18.64 5.38
CA GLY A 72 8.43 19.15 4.22
C GLY A 72 7.98 18.03 3.28
N SER A 73 7.52 18.42 2.09
CA SER A 73 7.12 17.47 1.06
C SER A 73 8.34 16.86 0.36
N VAL A 74 8.20 15.61 -0.06
CA VAL A 74 9.14 14.94 -0.97
C VAL A 74 8.39 14.65 -2.25
N GLU A 75 8.89 15.17 -3.37
CA GLU A 75 8.40 14.83 -4.69
C GLU A 75 9.31 13.75 -5.29
N VAL A 76 8.71 12.64 -5.73
CA VAL A 76 9.42 11.55 -6.40
C VAL A 76 8.73 11.31 -7.74
N MET A 77 9.50 11.44 -8.82
CA MET A 77 8.97 11.34 -10.19
C MET A 77 8.78 9.89 -10.65
N ASP A 78 9.44 8.96 -10.00
CA ASP A 78 9.46 7.54 -10.35
C ASP A 78 9.08 6.72 -9.10
N ASN A 79 9.91 5.78 -8.67
CA ASN A 79 9.51 4.81 -7.65
C ASN A 79 9.99 5.19 -6.24
N ILE A 80 9.15 4.88 -5.24
CA ILE A 80 9.55 4.86 -3.83
C ILE A 80 9.47 3.42 -3.33
N ASN A 81 10.57 2.92 -2.76
CA ASN A 81 10.61 1.60 -2.12
C ASN A 81 10.86 1.76 -0.62
N PHE A 82 9.97 1.20 0.20
CA PHE A 82 10.12 1.15 1.65
C PHE A 82 10.43 -0.28 2.07
N GLU A 83 11.52 -0.48 2.82
CA GLU A 83 11.85 -1.80 3.38
C GLU A 83 11.10 -2.09 4.69
N GLY A 84 10.56 -1.05 5.34
CA GLY A 84 9.77 -1.14 6.56
C GLY A 84 8.38 -0.53 6.40
N ASP A 85 7.77 -0.17 7.53
CA ASP A 85 6.39 0.33 7.56
C ASP A 85 6.27 1.80 7.11
N ILE A 86 5.13 2.11 6.50
CA ILE A 86 4.65 3.49 6.33
C ILE A 86 3.62 3.74 7.44
N SER A 87 3.97 4.57 8.43
CA SER A 87 3.04 4.98 9.48
C SER A 87 2.32 6.28 9.09
N GLY A 88 1.01 6.21 8.82
CA GLY A 88 0.19 7.36 8.44
C GLY A 88 -0.79 7.04 7.31
N SER A 89 -1.42 8.08 6.75
CA SER A 89 -2.32 7.96 5.59
C SER A 89 -1.55 8.02 4.27
N LEU A 90 -1.80 7.08 3.37
CA LEU A 90 -1.36 7.16 1.98
C LEU A 90 -2.54 7.65 1.11
N GLY A 91 -2.41 8.84 0.54
CA GLY A 91 -3.41 9.41 -0.36
C GLY A 91 -2.92 9.41 -1.80
N SER A 92 -3.83 9.19 -2.76
CA SER A 92 -3.59 9.41 -4.19
C SER A 92 -4.63 10.40 -4.72
N THR A 93 -4.20 11.31 -5.60
CA THR A 93 -5.08 12.32 -6.22
C THR A 93 -5.70 11.84 -7.54
N SER A 94 -5.24 10.73 -8.10
CA SER A 94 -5.81 10.11 -9.31
C SER A 94 -6.43 8.75 -8.98
N SER A 95 -5.59 7.74 -8.74
CA SER A 95 -5.97 6.41 -8.28
C SER A 95 -4.71 5.66 -7.81
N PHE A 96 -4.91 4.57 -7.08
CA PHE A 96 -3.89 3.51 -7.03
C PHE A 96 -4.23 2.52 -8.14
N ASP A 97 -3.29 2.25 -9.05
CA ASP A 97 -3.48 1.23 -10.10
C ASP A 97 -3.67 -0.15 -9.46
N ARG A 98 -2.87 -0.45 -8.44
CA ARG A 98 -2.90 -1.73 -7.74
C ARG A 98 -2.53 -1.57 -6.27
N VAL A 99 -3.29 -2.23 -5.40
CA VAL A 99 -2.94 -2.46 -3.99
C VAL A 99 -2.89 -3.97 -3.78
N ILE A 100 -1.71 -4.50 -3.43
CA ILE A 100 -1.51 -5.93 -3.15
C ILE A 100 -1.06 -6.09 -1.71
N SER A 101 -1.72 -6.99 -0.99
CA SER A 101 -1.22 -7.53 0.28
C SER A 101 -0.50 -8.85 0.00
N LEU A 102 0.79 -8.95 0.34
CA LEU A 102 1.61 -10.13 0.06
C LEU A 102 1.88 -10.95 1.33
N ASN A 103 2.08 -12.26 1.19
CA ASN A 103 2.38 -13.19 2.28
C ASN A 103 1.30 -13.17 3.38
N THR A 104 1.69 -12.98 4.64
CA THR A 104 0.78 -12.89 5.81
C THR A 104 0.23 -11.47 6.02
N ALA A 105 0.56 -10.51 5.15
CA ALA A 105 -0.03 -9.18 5.25
C ALA A 105 -1.53 -9.27 5.01
N SER A 106 -2.32 -8.56 5.81
CA SER A 106 -3.78 -8.50 5.67
C SER A 106 -4.23 -7.05 5.57
N ILE A 107 -5.26 -6.82 4.74
CA ILE A 107 -5.97 -5.55 4.74
C ILE A 107 -7.06 -5.66 5.80
N GLY A 108 -6.82 -5.08 6.97
CA GLY A 108 -7.76 -5.18 8.10
C GLY A 108 -9.15 -4.60 7.79
N TYR A 109 -9.20 -3.53 7.00
CA TYR A 109 -10.45 -2.91 6.57
C TYR A 109 -10.28 -2.20 5.23
N LEU A 110 -11.18 -2.48 4.27
CA LEU A 110 -11.20 -1.85 2.94
C LEU A 110 -12.61 -1.34 2.66
N ILE A 111 -12.74 -0.04 2.45
CA ILE A 111 -13.98 0.57 1.96
C ILE A 111 -13.76 1.01 0.52
N ALA A 112 -14.48 0.41 -0.41
CA ALA A 112 -14.56 0.89 -1.78
C ALA A 112 -15.95 1.48 -2.01
N THR A 113 -16.02 2.76 -2.40
CA THR A 113 -17.28 3.45 -2.73
C THR A 113 -17.29 3.80 -4.22
N GLY A 114 -18.41 3.57 -4.90
CA GLY A 114 -18.59 3.97 -6.31
C GLY A 114 -17.96 3.06 -7.38
N SER A 115 -17.54 1.83 -7.04
CA SER A 115 -17.07 0.82 -8.01
C SER A 115 -17.48 -0.59 -7.55
N ASN A 116 -17.55 -1.55 -8.47
CA ASN A 116 -17.74 -2.98 -8.15
C ASN A 116 -16.58 -3.44 -7.26
N PHE A 117 -16.84 -3.53 -5.96
CA PHE A 117 -15.94 -4.20 -5.03
C PHE A 117 -15.92 -5.69 -5.43
N ALA A 118 -14.73 -6.17 -5.79
CA ALA A 118 -14.34 -7.55 -5.99
C ALA A 118 -14.68 -8.24 -7.33
N VAL A 119 -13.62 -8.53 -8.09
CA VAL A 119 -13.47 -9.82 -8.77
C VAL A 119 -12.57 -10.67 -7.87
N PHE A 120 -13.15 -11.62 -7.13
CA PHE A 120 -12.38 -12.60 -6.37
C PHE A 120 -11.93 -13.71 -7.35
N ASP A 121 -10.81 -13.49 -8.05
CA ASP A 121 -10.28 -14.45 -9.06
C ASP A 121 -9.56 -15.65 -8.42
N ALA A 122 -9.46 -15.68 -7.09
CA ALA A 122 -9.01 -16.84 -6.35
C ALA A 122 -10.15 -17.30 -5.45
N GLU A 123 -10.48 -18.57 -5.57
CA GLU A 123 -11.40 -19.39 -4.78
C GLU A 123 -11.18 -19.22 -3.26
N THR A 124 -11.55 -18.08 -2.69
CA THR A 124 -11.77 -17.97 -1.24
C THR A 124 -13.12 -18.61 -1.01
N GLY A 125 -13.09 -19.90 -0.66
CA GLY A 125 -14.26 -20.66 -0.28
C GLY A 125 -15.16 -19.83 0.65
N SER A 126 -16.26 -19.37 0.07
CA SER A 126 -17.49 -18.98 0.74
C SER A 126 -17.41 -17.85 1.78
N PHE A 127 -17.80 -16.63 1.37
CA PHE A 127 -18.41 -15.67 2.32
C PHE A 127 -19.80 -16.14 2.82
N ALA A 128 -20.29 -17.29 2.36
CA ALA A 128 -21.30 -18.05 3.11
C ALA A 128 -20.61 -18.97 4.12
N SER A 129 -19.79 -18.42 5.01
CA SER A 129 -19.51 -19.04 6.32
C SER A 129 -20.69 -18.75 7.24
N GLY A 130 -21.84 -19.34 6.88
CA GLY A 130 -22.86 -19.75 7.84
C GLY A 130 -23.66 -18.69 8.61
N SER A 131 -24.11 -17.58 8.03
CA SER A 131 -25.23 -16.84 8.65
C SER A 131 -26.11 -15.99 7.74
N ASP A 132 -25.71 -15.69 6.50
CA ASP A 132 -26.59 -14.98 5.58
C ASP A 132 -27.26 -15.99 4.66
N LEU A 133 -28.26 -16.69 5.20
CA LEU A 133 -29.42 -16.99 4.39
C LEU A 133 -29.93 -15.65 3.86
N HIS A 134 -29.38 -15.20 2.74
CA HIS A 134 -30.19 -14.58 1.73
C HIS A 134 -31.29 -15.59 1.44
N ALA A 135 -32.36 -15.49 2.22
CA ALA A 135 -33.69 -15.70 1.72
C ALA A 135 -33.75 -14.84 0.47
N ILE A 136 -33.34 -15.42 -0.66
CA ILE A 136 -33.69 -14.90 -1.96
C ILE A 136 -35.20 -14.90 -1.89
N LEU A 137 -35.75 -13.72 -1.62
CA LEU A 137 -37.12 -13.35 -1.79
C LEU A 137 -37.44 -13.52 -3.28
N ALA A 138 -37.44 -14.76 -3.76
CA ALA A 138 -38.22 -15.15 -4.90
C ALA A 138 -39.66 -15.18 -4.39
N GLU A 139 -40.27 -14.00 -4.39
CA GLU A 139 -41.63 -13.66 -3.95
C GLU A 139 -42.74 -14.45 -4.68
N SER A 140 -42.41 -15.56 -5.36
CA SER A 140 -43.35 -16.42 -6.06
C SER A 140 -42.91 -17.88 -6.27
N SER A 141 -41.69 -18.30 -5.88
CA SER A 141 -41.29 -19.70 -6.08
C SER A 141 -41.56 -20.56 -4.85
N SER A 142 -42.60 -21.38 -4.96
CA SER A 142 -42.90 -22.53 -4.11
C SER A 142 -41.61 -23.27 -3.69
N TYR A 143 -41.31 -23.31 -2.40
CA TYR A 143 -40.28 -24.20 -1.85
C TYR A 143 -40.75 -25.64 -1.98
N LEU A 144 -40.43 -26.28 -3.10
CA LEU A 144 -40.46 -27.74 -3.16
C LEU A 144 -39.41 -28.24 -2.18
N VAL A 145 -39.85 -28.64 -0.99
CA VAL A 145 -39.05 -29.42 -0.06
C VAL A 145 -38.84 -30.78 -0.72
N ASN A 146 -37.80 -30.91 -1.53
CA ASN A 146 -37.38 -32.19 -2.11
C ASN A 146 -36.61 -32.97 -1.04
N ALA A 147 -37.31 -33.41 -0.01
CA ALA A 147 -36.77 -34.35 0.95
C ALA A 147 -37.77 -35.50 1.05
N ASP A 148 -37.46 -36.61 0.36
CA ASP A 148 -38.24 -37.85 0.28
C ASP A 148 -38.56 -38.51 1.65
N THR A 149 -38.23 -37.86 2.77
CA THR A 149 -38.49 -38.36 4.14
C THR A 149 -38.76 -37.26 5.18
N SER A 150 -38.81 -35.97 4.82
CA SER A 150 -39.05 -34.92 5.83
C SER A 150 -40.54 -34.67 6.07
N SER A 151 -41.00 -34.95 7.29
CA SER A 151 -42.32 -34.55 7.77
C SER A 151 -42.37 -33.02 7.82
N LEU A 152 -43.21 -32.40 7.00
CA LEU A 152 -43.63 -31.03 7.26
C LEU A 152 -44.33 -31.02 8.63
N GLY A 153 -44.01 -30.04 9.47
CA GLY A 153 -44.70 -29.86 10.75
C GLY A 153 -46.17 -29.44 10.55
N LYS A 154 -46.65 -28.46 11.31
CA LYS A 154 -47.98 -27.88 11.06
C LYS A 154 -47.97 -27.11 9.74
N VAL A 155 -48.56 -27.67 8.69
CA VAL A 155 -48.81 -26.99 7.42
C VAL A 155 -50.14 -26.22 7.52
N THR A 156 -50.13 -24.92 7.23
CA THR A 156 -51.33 -24.10 7.10
C THR A 156 -51.41 -23.60 5.68
N LEU A 157 -52.49 -23.94 4.97
CA LEU A 157 -52.74 -23.49 3.60
C LEU A 157 -53.70 -22.30 3.65
N THR A 158 -53.36 -21.23 2.94
CA THR A 158 -54.19 -20.03 2.83
C THR A 158 -55.16 -20.07 1.64
N SER A 159 -55.09 -21.13 0.82
CA SER A 159 -55.87 -21.29 -0.39
C SER A 159 -56.12 -22.78 -0.69
N ASP A 160 -57.06 -23.02 -1.60
CA ASP A 160 -57.48 -24.37 -1.98
C ASP A 160 -56.36 -25.15 -2.68
N ILE A 161 -56.34 -26.46 -2.45
CA ILE A 161 -55.50 -27.37 -3.22
C ILE A 161 -56.26 -27.71 -4.51
N THR A 162 -55.74 -27.29 -5.65
CA THR A 162 -56.34 -27.54 -6.96
C THR A 162 -55.95 -28.88 -7.59
N GLY A 163 -54.98 -29.58 -6.98
CA GLY A 163 -54.51 -30.91 -7.39
C GLY A 163 -54.94 -32.03 -6.44
N SER A 164 -54.45 -33.25 -6.69
CA SER A 164 -54.68 -34.41 -5.83
C SER A 164 -53.72 -34.43 -4.65
N ILE A 165 -54.24 -34.71 -3.45
CA ILE A 165 -53.45 -35.02 -2.25
C ILE A 165 -53.35 -36.54 -2.13
N THR A 166 -52.13 -37.06 -2.08
CA THR A 166 -51.88 -38.46 -1.74
C THR A 166 -51.43 -38.53 -0.28
N SER A 167 -52.26 -39.07 0.60
CA SER A 167 -51.88 -39.35 1.98
C SER A 167 -51.68 -40.84 2.19
N THR A 168 -50.60 -41.20 2.86
CA THR A 168 -50.34 -42.57 3.36
C THR A 168 -50.81 -42.77 4.80
N GLY A 169 -51.37 -41.72 5.44
CA GLY A 169 -51.93 -41.73 6.79
C GLY A 169 -53.33 -41.10 6.90
N SER A 170 -53.89 -41.09 8.12
CA SER A 170 -55.21 -40.48 8.38
C SER A 170 -55.13 -38.95 8.42
N PHE A 171 -56.11 -38.28 7.80
CA PHE A 171 -56.28 -36.82 7.89
C PHE A 171 -56.87 -36.34 9.24
N GLY A 172 -57.17 -37.26 10.15
CA GLY A 172 -57.87 -36.94 11.38
C GLY A 172 -59.28 -36.40 11.11
N LYS A 173 -59.75 -35.47 11.94
CA LYS A 173 -61.09 -34.89 11.84
C LYS A 173 -61.08 -33.78 10.78
N ILE A 174 -61.78 -34.02 9.67
CA ILE A 174 -62.10 -33.01 8.67
C ILE A 174 -63.42 -32.35 9.10
N LEU A 175 -63.40 -31.03 9.30
CA LEU A 175 -64.55 -30.20 9.68
C LEU A 175 -65.03 -29.42 8.47
#